data_AF-D6TBD5-F1
#
_entry.id   AF-D6TBD5-F1
#
_cell.length_a   1.000
_cell.length_b   1.000
_cell.length_c   1.000
_cell.angle_alpha   90.00
_cell.angle_beta   90.00
_cell.angle_gamma   90.00
#
_symmetry.space_group_name_H-M   'P 1'
#
loop_
_entity.id
_entity.type
_entity.pdbx_description
1 polymer ?
#
loop_
_entity_poly.entity_id
_entity_poly.type
_entity_poly.pdbx_seq_one_letter_code
_entity_poly.pdbx_strand_id
1 'polypeptide(L)'
;MVATRKRQQAIFSTVHTEGANLPMDLLQRIAQNDSQIAGLTPEAYHLMAEKLNEAINRSWLRVLSAWNAFKLAQSRLPEKDAGTTLTRERWLLPLFNELGYGRLQPKPVIVIGERSYAISHGWERTPIHLVSYKLDLDHMTRGAEGAIRRSPHSLLQELLNRSDEYLWGIVSNGLKLRILRVLSTY
;
A
#
# COMPACT_ATOMS: atom_id res chain seq x y z
N MET A 1 24.01 -27.61 -22.23
CA MET A 1 24.33 -26.77 -21.05
C MET A 1 23.02 -26.23 -20.48
N VAL A 2 22.52 -26.85 -19.42
CA VAL A 2 21.30 -26.38 -18.74
C VAL A 2 21.76 -25.42 -17.65
N ALA A 3 21.42 -24.14 -17.80
CA ALA A 3 21.71 -23.14 -16.78
C ALA A 3 20.86 -23.45 -15.54
N THR A 4 21.54 -23.87 -14.47
CA THR A 4 20.97 -24.04 -13.14
C THR A 4 20.35 -22.73 -12.68
N ARG A 5 19.03 -22.63 -12.73
CA ARG A 5 18.27 -21.51 -12.17
C ARG A 5 18.48 -21.54 -10.66
N LYS A 6 19.47 -20.78 -10.18
CA LYS A 6 19.73 -20.56 -8.74
C LYS A 6 18.39 -20.17 -8.12
N ARG A 7 17.88 -21.01 -7.22
CA ARG A 7 16.68 -20.77 -6.44
C ARG A 7 16.99 -19.53 -5.60
N GLN A 8 16.61 -18.34 -6.07
CA GLN A 8 16.79 -17.09 -5.34
C GLN A 8 16.09 -17.27 -3.99
N GLN A 9 16.88 -17.33 -2.91
CA GLN A 9 16.35 -17.37 -1.56
C GLN A 9 15.44 -16.15 -1.37
N ALA A 10 14.21 -16.37 -0.92
CA ALA A 10 13.30 -15.30 -0.60
C ALA A 10 13.85 -14.54 0.62
N ILE A 11 14.56 -13.43 0.37
CA ILE A 11 15.10 -12.54 1.42
C ILE A 11 13.95 -11.94 2.25
N PHE A 12 12.75 -11.85 1.66
CA PHE A 12 11.55 -11.36 2.31
C PHE A 12 10.53 -12.48 2.49
N SER A 13 10.10 -12.73 3.73
CA SER A 13 9.02 -13.69 4.05
C SER A 13 7.62 -13.11 3.85
N THR A 14 7.50 -11.77 3.78
CA THR A 14 6.22 -11.04 3.74
C THR A 14 6.01 -10.25 2.46
N VAL A 15 6.95 -10.25 1.52
CA VAL A 15 6.86 -9.50 0.26
C VAL A 15 6.70 -10.47 -0.91
N HIS A 16 5.68 -10.20 -1.73
CA HIS A 16 5.33 -11.00 -2.90
C HIS A 16 5.28 -10.08 -4.12
N THR A 17 5.86 -10.53 -5.23
CA THR A 17 5.89 -9.77 -6.48
C THR A 17 5.03 -10.48 -7.50
N GLU A 18 4.05 -9.79 -8.07
CA GLU A 18 3.21 -10.30 -9.15
C GLU A 18 3.50 -9.52 -10.45
N GLY A 19 3.68 -10.26 -11.55
CA GLY A 19 4.10 -9.70 -12.83
C GLY A 19 5.55 -9.18 -12.81
N ALA A 20 5.86 -8.25 -13.73
CA ALA A 20 7.21 -7.73 -13.95
C ALA A 20 7.42 -6.30 -13.42
N ASN A 21 6.49 -5.76 -12.61
CA ASN A 21 6.50 -4.34 -12.21
C ASN A 21 7.62 -4.01 -11.21
N LEU A 22 7.77 -4.84 -10.17
CA LEU A 22 8.81 -4.73 -9.15
C LEU A 22 9.39 -6.13 -8.96
N PRO A 23 10.36 -6.55 -9.79
CA PRO A 23 10.87 -7.90 -9.74
C PRO A 23 11.70 -8.13 -8.47
N MET A 24 11.76 -9.37 -8.00
CA MET A 24 12.40 -9.70 -6.73
C MET A 24 13.87 -9.29 -6.66
N ASP A 25 14.61 -9.38 -7.77
CA ASP A 25 16.01 -8.96 -7.85
C ASP A 25 16.17 -7.45 -7.60
N LEU A 26 15.26 -6.63 -8.11
CA LEU A 26 15.27 -5.19 -7.83
C LEU A 26 15.06 -4.93 -6.33
N LEU A 27 14.12 -5.63 -5.69
CA LEU A 27 13.87 -5.49 -4.26
C LEU A 27 15.07 -5.92 -3.42
N GLN A 28 15.79 -6.97 -3.82
CA GLN A 28 17.01 -7.41 -3.16
C GLN A 28 18.11 -6.35 -3.26
N ARG A 29 18.28 -5.74 -4.42
CA ARG A 29 19.26 -4.65 -4.63
C ARG A 29 18.91 -3.42 -3.80
N ILE A 30 17.63 -3.07 -3.69
CA ILE A 30 17.17 -2.00 -2.79
C ILE A 30 17.54 -2.32 -1.34
N ALA A 31 17.29 -3.55 -0.86
CA ALA A 31 17.64 -3.94 0.51
C ALA A 31 19.16 -3.94 0.78
N GLN A 32 19.98 -4.15 -0.26
CA GLN A 32 21.43 -4.07 -0.18
C GLN A 32 21.96 -2.63 -0.30
N ASN A 33 21.07 -1.65 -0.43
CA ASN A 33 21.41 -0.25 -0.65
C ASN A 33 22.34 -0.07 -1.87
N ASP A 34 22.01 -0.74 -2.98
CA ASP A 34 22.76 -0.67 -4.23
C ASP A 34 22.82 0.76 -4.77
N SER A 35 24.03 1.32 -4.85
CA SER A 35 24.28 2.70 -5.29
C SER A 35 23.93 2.97 -6.75
N GLN A 36 23.71 1.92 -7.55
CA GLN A 36 23.24 2.05 -8.94
C GLN A 36 21.74 2.37 -9.02
N ILE A 37 20.99 2.21 -7.93
CA ILE A 37 19.57 2.52 -7.86
C ILE A 37 19.42 3.96 -7.35
N ALA A 38 18.82 4.81 -8.18
CA ALA A 38 18.51 6.18 -7.79
C ALA A 38 17.51 6.22 -6.63
N GLY A 39 17.62 7.25 -5.77
CA GLY A 39 16.68 7.47 -4.67
C GLY A 39 16.98 6.70 -3.39
N LEU A 40 18.12 6.00 -3.29
CA LEU A 40 18.56 5.29 -2.07
C LEU A 40 19.59 6.09 -1.24
N THR A 41 19.67 7.41 -1.43
CA THR A 41 20.55 8.28 -0.65
C THR A 41 19.75 9.00 0.44
N PRO A 42 20.36 9.40 1.58
CA PRO A 42 19.66 10.15 2.61
C PRO A 42 18.98 11.43 2.09
N GLU A 43 19.61 12.12 1.15
CA GLU A 43 19.13 13.38 0.56
C GLU A 43 17.86 13.18 -0.26
N ALA A 44 17.69 12.00 -0.88
CA ALA A 44 16.45 11.64 -1.58
C ALA A 44 15.23 11.57 -0.66
N TYR A 45 15.47 11.42 0.65
CA TYR A 45 14.46 11.44 1.71
C TYR A 45 14.51 12.73 2.54
N HIS A 46 15.18 13.78 2.04
CA HIS A 46 15.39 15.06 2.72
C HIS A 46 16.07 14.97 4.09
N LEU A 47 16.89 13.93 4.30
CA LEU A 47 17.70 13.77 5.50
C LEU A 47 18.99 14.60 5.36
N MET A 48 19.33 15.35 6.42
CA MET A 48 20.50 16.26 6.40
C MET A 48 21.75 15.67 7.04
N ALA A 49 21.62 15.03 8.21
CA ALA A 49 22.76 14.48 8.97
C ALA A 49 22.50 13.04 9.47
N GLU A 50 21.31 12.51 9.22
CA GLU A 50 20.89 11.17 9.66
C GLU A 50 21.17 10.16 8.54
N LYS A 51 21.77 9.02 8.89
CA LYS A 51 21.94 7.93 7.91
C LYS A 51 20.59 7.30 7.60
N LEU A 52 20.40 6.83 6.37
CA LEU A 52 19.14 6.20 5.94
C LEU A 52 18.70 5.06 6.90
N ASN A 53 19.63 4.21 7.35
CA ASN A 53 19.32 3.14 8.30
C ASN A 53 18.87 3.64 9.68
N GLU A 54 19.38 4.78 10.15
CA GLU A 54 18.95 5.39 11.41
C GLU A 54 17.51 5.91 11.28
N ALA A 55 17.19 6.58 10.17
CA ALA A 55 15.85 7.02 9.84
C ALA A 55 14.87 5.83 9.73
N ILE A 56 15.27 4.76 9.04
CA ILE A 56 14.49 3.52 8.93
C ILE A 56 14.22 2.92 10.32
N ASN A 57 15.24 2.80 11.17
CA ASN A 57 15.09 2.25 12.51
C ASN A 57 14.14 3.10 13.37
N ARG A 58 14.26 4.43 13.29
CA ARG A 58 13.37 5.36 13.99
C ARG A 58 11.92 5.22 13.53
N SER A 59 11.68 5.17 12.22
CA SER A 59 10.35 4.97 11.65
C SER A 59 9.79 3.59 11.97
N TRP A 60 10.62 2.54 11.96
CA TRP A 60 10.25 1.19 12.38
C TRP A 60 9.70 1.16 13.82
N LEU A 61 10.39 1.81 14.76
CA LEU A 61 9.93 1.87 16.16
C LEU A 61 8.57 2.58 16.30
N ARG A 62 8.35 3.66 15.54
CA ARG A 62 7.07 4.38 15.52
C ARG A 62 5.93 3.54 14.94
N VAL A 63 6.18 2.90 13.79
CA VAL A 63 5.23 1.99 13.15
C VAL A 63 4.92 0.81 14.06
N LEU A 64 5.93 0.20 14.70
CA LEU A 64 5.73 -0.91 15.63
C LEU A 64 4.86 -0.51 16.83
N SER A 65 5.06 0.69 17.38
CA SER A 65 4.20 1.24 18.44
C SER A 65 2.75 1.40 17.98
N ALA A 66 2.53 2.00 16.80
CA ALA A 66 1.20 2.15 16.20
C ALA A 66 0.53 0.78 15.95
N TRP A 67 1.29 -0.20 15.47
CA TRP A 67 0.80 -1.57 15.25
C TRP A 67 0.33 -2.21 16.55
N ASN A 68 1.13 -2.13 17.61
CA ASN A 68 0.79 -2.71 18.91
C ASN A 68 -0.47 -2.05 19.50
N ALA A 69 -0.57 -0.72 19.40
CA ALA A 69 -1.76 0.02 19.82
C ALA A 69 -3.01 -0.38 19.02
N PHE A 70 -2.87 -0.55 17.70
CA PHE A 70 -3.93 -1.05 16.83
C PHE A 70 -4.36 -2.47 17.20
N LYS A 71 -3.42 -3.40 17.40
CA LYS A 71 -3.72 -4.79 17.79
C LYS A 71 -4.43 -4.88 19.14
N LEU A 72 -4.03 -4.07 20.12
CA LEU A 72 -4.69 -3.99 21.42
C LEU A 72 -6.11 -3.42 21.31
N ALA A 73 -6.31 -2.39 20.49
CA ALA A 73 -7.63 -1.82 20.27
C ALA A 73 -8.53 -2.76 19.45
N GLN A 74 -7.96 -3.49 18.50
CA GLN A 74 -8.63 -4.49 17.68
C GLN A 74 -9.19 -5.63 18.53
N SER A 75 -8.44 -6.13 19.53
CA SER A 75 -8.91 -7.21 20.40
C SER A 75 -10.07 -6.81 21.32
N ARG A 76 -10.28 -5.50 21.51
CA ARG A 76 -11.35 -4.94 22.33
C ARG A 76 -12.51 -4.39 21.49
N LEU A 77 -12.41 -4.45 20.16
CA LEU A 77 -13.38 -3.85 19.27
C LEU A 77 -14.68 -4.69 19.27
N PRO A 78 -15.86 -4.09 19.52
CA PRO A 78 -17.12 -4.80 19.42
C PRO A 78 -17.32 -5.44 18.05
N GLU A 79 -17.93 -6.63 18.00
CA GLU A 79 -18.13 -7.37 16.76
C GLU A 79 -18.93 -6.56 15.72
N LYS A 80 -19.95 -5.83 16.18
CA LYS A 80 -20.81 -4.96 15.37
C LYS A 80 -20.12 -3.74 14.76
N ASP A 81 -18.95 -3.36 15.27
CA ASP A 81 -18.22 -2.20 14.74
C ASP A 81 -17.57 -2.56 13.39
N ALA A 82 -17.66 -1.69 12.40
CA ALA A 82 -17.08 -1.96 11.07
C ALA A 82 -15.53 -2.04 11.09
N GLY A 83 -14.86 -1.48 12.09
CA GLY A 83 -13.41 -1.44 12.23
C GLY A 83 -12.70 -0.45 11.31
N THR A 84 -13.43 0.27 10.45
CA THR A 84 -12.88 1.19 9.45
C THR A 84 -12.08 2.32 10.11
N THR A 85 -12.68 3.03 11.05
CA THR A 85 -12.01 4.15 11.75
C THR A 85 -10.80 3.65 12.54
N LEU A 86 -10.93 2.51 13.24
CA LEU A 86 -9.82 1.91 13.97
C LEU A 86 -8.64 1.59 13.03
N THR A 87 -8.90 0.94 11.90
CA THR A 87 -7.87 0.54 10.93
C THR A 87 -7.20 1.76 10.30
N ARG A 88 -7.97 2.79 9.95
CA ARG A 88 -7.44 4.00 9.30
C ARG A 88 -6.65 4.86 10.27
N GLU A 89 -7.31 5.33 11.32
CA GLU A 89 -6.76 6.37 12.21
C GLU A 89 -5.64 5.85 13.10
N ARG A 90 -5.75 4.62 13.61
CA ARG A 90 -4.76 4.07 14.56
C ARG A 90 -3.63 3.28 13.92
N TRP A 91 -3.74 2.95 12.63
CA TRP A 91 -2.76 2.11 11.96
C TRP A 91 -2.31 2.65 10.61
N LEU A 92 -3.22 2.71 9.63
CA LEU A 92 -2.82 3.04 8.26
C LEU A 92 -2.33 4.47 8.11
N LEU A 93 -3.03 5.47 8.66
CA LEU A 93 -2.59 6.87 8.56
C LEU A 93 -1.22 7.09 9.24
N PRO A 94 -0.94 6.56 10.46
CA PRO A 94 0.41 6.56 11.02
C PRO A 94 1.46 5.89 10.12
N LEU A 95 1.14 4.73 9.52
CA LEU A 95 2.04 4.04 8.61
C LEU A 95 2.38 4.90 7.39
N PHE A 96 1.38 5.50 6.72
CA PHE A 96 1.60 6.34 5.54
C PHE A 96 2.35 7.64 5.88
N ASN A 97 2.16 8.19 7.08
CA ASN A 97 2.95 9.31 7.54
C ASN A 97 4.44 8.95 7.65
N GLU A 98 4.76 7.79 8.23
CA GLU A 98 6.15 7.30 8.33
C GLU A 98 6.74 6.85 6.99
N LEU A 99 5.90 6.46 6.02
CA LEU A 99 6.33 6.22 4.63
C LEU A 99 6.57 7.52 3.83
N GLY A 100 6.44 8.70 4.44
CA GLY A 100 6.72 9.98 3.80
C GLY A 100 5.56 10.60 3.02
N TYR A 101 4.38 9.98 3.02
CA TYR A 101 3.18 10.57 2.39
C TYR A 101 2.54 11.68 3.25
N GLY A 102 3.01 11.84 4.49
CA GLY A 102 2.45 12.78 5.46
C GLY A 102 1.00 12.44 5.82
N ARG A 103 0.20 13.48 6.10
CA ARG A 103 -1.22 13.31 6.43
C ARG A 103 -2.05 13.15 5.16
N LEU A 104 -2.37 11.90 4.82
CA LEU A 104 -3.27 11.59 3.72
C LEU A 104 -4.63 12.28 3.90
N GLN A 105 -5.13 12.86 2.81
CA GLN A 105 -6.43 13.52 2.78
C GLN A 105 -7.48 12.59 2.14
N PRO A 106 -8.73 12.60 2.63
CA PRO A 106 -9.82 11.93 1.94
C PRO A 106 -9.97 12.46 0.51
N LYS A 107 -10.27 11.59 -0.46
CA LYS A 107 -10.57 12.01 -1.83
C LYS A 107 -12.08 11.99 -2.09
N PRO A 108 -12.60 12.93 -2.90
CA PRO A 108 -13.94 12.79 -3.46
C PRO A 108 -14.00 11.57 -4.38
N VAL A 109 -15.22 11.08 -4.62
CA VAL A 109 -15.45 9.99 -5.58
C VAL A 109 -14.90 10.40 -6.95
N ILE A 110 -14.06 9.54 -7.53
CA ILE A 110 -13.48 9.77 -8.84
C ILE A 110 -14.49 9.26 -9.88
N VAL A 111 -14.85 10.09 -10.85
CA VAL A 111 -15.80 9.72 -11.91
C VAL A 111 -15.07 9.73 -13.25
N ILE A 112 -15.12 8.61 -13.98
CA ILE A 112 -14.54 8.46 -15.32
C ILE A 112 -15.62 7.89 -16.24
N GLY A 113 -16.08 8.70 -17.21
CA GLY A 113 -17.26 8.41 -18.01
C GLY A 113 -18.47 8.19 -17.09
N GLU A 114 -19.14 7.05 -17.23
CA GLU A 114 -20.30 6.69 -16.41
C GLU A 114 -19.95 5.91 -15.13
N ARG A 115 -18.65 5.68 -14.84
CA ARG A 115 -18.21 4.89 -13.68
C ARG A 115 -17.71 5.77 -12.55
N SER A 116 -18.12 5.42 -11.33
CA SER A 116 -17.70 6.05 -10.07
C SER A 116 -16.79 5.14 -9.24
N TYR A 117 -15.70 5.69 -8.72
CA TYR A 117 -14.69 4.99 -7.92
C TYR A 117 -14.56 5.66 -6.55
N ALA A 118 -15.09 5.01 -5.51
CA ALA A 118 -15.00 5.47 -4.13
C ALA A 118 -13.63 5.10 -3.50
N ILE A 119 -12.57 5.77 -3.96
CA ILE A 119 -11.23 5.64 -3.38
C ILE A 119 -11.13 6.51 -2.13
N SER A 120 -10.58 5.96 -1.05
CA SER A 120 -10.70 6.61 0.26
C SER A 120 -9.83 7.86 0.40
N HIS A 121 -8.63 7.84 -0.17
CA HIS A 121 -7.59 8.85 0.01
C HIS A 121 -6.77 8.97 -1.27
N GLY A 122 -5.89 9.96 -1.31
CA GLY A 122 -4.88 10.05 -2.35
C GLY A 122 -3.73 10.92 -1.91
N TRP A 123 -2.63 10.81 -2.64
CA TRP A 123 -1.47 11.67 -2.52
C TRP A 123 -0.99 11.98 -3.93
N GLU A 124 -1.01 13.25 -4.31
CA GLU A 124 -0.75 13.69 -5.69
C GLU A 124 -1.48 12.83 -6.73
N ARG A 125 -0.73 12.15 -7.61
CA ARG A 125 -1.21 11.25 -8.66
C ARG A 125 -1.22 9.77 -8.24
N THR A 126 -1.30 9.50 -6.94
CA THR A 126 -1.36 8.15 -6.39
C THR A 126 -2.69 7.97 -5.63
N PRO A 127 -3.70 7.31 -6.22
CA PRO A 127 -4.89 6.90 -5.50
C PRO A 127 -4.56 5.87 -4.42
N ILE A 128 -5.10 6.08 -3.20
CA ILE A 128 -4.83 5.23 -2.03
C ILE A 128 -6.16 4.77 -1.42
N HIS A 129 -6.44 3.47 -1.52
CA HIS A 129 -7.66 2.85 -1.02
C HIS A 129 -7.41 2.08 0.28
N LEU A 130 -7.82 2.68 1.40
CA LEU A 130 -7.69 2.16 2.76
C LEU A 130 -9.05 1.66 3.24
N VAL A 131 -9.13 0.37 3.57
CA VAL A 131 -10.36 -0.28 4.03
C VAL A 131 -10.17 -0.88 5.44
N SER A 132 -11.25 -1.37 6.04
CA SER A 132 -11.19 -2.03 7.35
C SER A 132 -10.43 -3.35 7.30
N TYR A 133 -9.73 -3.72 8.38
CA TYR A 133 -9.12 -5.03 8.57
C TYR A 133 -10.10 -6.20 8.47
N LYS A 134 -11.41 -5.94 8.66
CA LYS A 134 -12.47 -6.94 8.54
C LYS A 134 -12.81 -7.27 7.08
N LEU A 135 -12.30 -6.49 6.12
CA LEU A 135 -12.57 -6.69 4.70
C LEU A 135 -11.38 -7.38 4.03
N ASP A 136 -11.67 -8.43 3.28
CA ASP A 136 -10.69 -9.04 2.38
C ASP A 136 -10.49 -8.14 1.16
N LEU A 137 -9.24 -8.02 0.71
CA LEU A 137 -8.89 -7.23 -0.48
C LEU A 137 -9.32 -7.90 -1.78
N ASP A 138 -9.54 -9.21 -1.77
CA ASP A 138 -9.89 -10.02 -2.95
C ASP A 138 -11.38 -10.32 -3.04
N HIS A 139 -12.11 -10.23 -1.93
CA HIS A 139 -13.54 -10.56 -1.90
C HIS A 139 -14.41 -9.31 -2.02
N MET A 140 -15.60 -9.51 -2.59
CA MET A 140 -16.59 -8.47 -2.71
C MET A 140 -16.96 -7.90 -1.33
N THR A 141 -16.87 -6.59 -1.19
CA THR A 141 -17.42 -5.89 -0.02
C THR A 141 -18.94 -5.77 -0.21
N ARG A 142 -19.73 -6.08 0.83
CA ARG A 142 -21.18 -5.84 0.83
C ARG A 142 -21.42 -4.32 0.71
N GLY A 143 -21.89 -3.88 -0.45
CA GLY A 143 -22.39 -2.52 -0.62
C GLY A 143 -23.78 -2.36 -0.01
N ALA A 144 -24.17 -1.12 0.29
CA ALA A 144 -25.58 -0.77 0.43
C ALA A 144 -26.31 -1.07 -0.89
N GLU A 145 -27.60 -1.38 -0.81
CA GLU A 145 -28.45 -1.80 -1.93
C GLU A 145 -28.15 -1.01 -3.22
N GLY A 146 -27.71 -1.72 -4.27
CA GLY A 146 -27.46 -1.16 -5.60
C GLY A 146 -26.00 -0.83 -5.96
N ALA A 147 -25.05 -0.82 -5.01
CA ALA A 147 -23.64 -0.56 -5.35
C ALA A 147 -22.96 -1.80 -5.99
N ILE A 148 -22.26 -1.59 -7.11
CA ILE A 148 -21.52 -2.64 -7.82
C ILE A 148 -20.55 -3.31 -6.85
N ARG A 149 -20.78 -4.60 -6.59
CA ARG A 149 -19.94 -5.44 -5.75
C ARG A 149 -18.56 -5.58 -6.40
N ARG A 150 -17.53 -4.95 -5.84
CA ARG A 150 -16.14 -5.16 -6.25
C ARG A 150 -15.30 -5.37 -5.02
N SER A 151 -14.22 -6.12 -5.17
CA SER A 151 -13.20 -6.17 -4.14
C SER A 151 -12.42 -4.85 -4.12
N PRO A 152 -11.83 -4.45 -2.98
CA PRO A 152 -11.01 -3.26 -2.90
C PRO A 152 -9.86 -3.26 -3.92
N HIS A 153 -9.27 -4.43 -4.19
CA HIS A 153 -8.25 -4.58 -5.21
C HIS A 153 -8.80 -4.32 -6.61
N SER A 154 -9.87 -4.99 -7.03
CA SER A 154 -10.42 -4.85 -8.37
C SER A 154 -10.95 -3.43 -8.63
N LEU A 155 -11.51 -2.77 -7.61
CA LEU A 155 -11.95 -1.37 -7.71
C LEU A 155 -10.79 -0.44 -8.08
N LEU A 156 -9.66 -0.54 -7.36
CA LEU A 156 -8.49 0.30 -7.61
C LEU A 156 -7.82 -0.08 -8.93
N GLN A 157 -7.67 -1.37 -9.24
CA GLN A 157 -7.05 -1.81 -10.49
C GLN A 157 -7.83 -1.32 -11.71
N GLU A 158 -9.16 -1.35 -11.66
CA GLU A 158 -9.98 -0.84 -12.76
C GLU A 158 -9.84 0.68 -12.92
N LEU A 159 -9.76 1.43 -11.82
CA LEU A 159 -9.49 2.87 -11.87
C LEU A 159 -8.16 3.15 -12.58
N LEU A 160 -7.09 2.44 -12.21
CA LEU A 160 -5.77 2.62 -12.85
C LEU A 160 -5.83 2.29 -14.34
N ASN A 161 -6.55 1.24 -14.73
CA ASN A 161 -6.66 0.82 -16.13
C ASN A 161 -7.54 1.75 -16.99
N ARG A 162 -8.34 2.63 -16.38
CA ARG A 162 -9.23 3.56 -17.08
C ARG A 162 -8.79 5.01 -17.00
N SER A 163 -7.76 5.31 -16.22
CA SER A 163 -7.26 6.67 -16.02
C SER A 163 -5.93 6.85 -16.71
N ASP A 164 -5.82 7.90 -17.52
CA ASP A 164 -4.53 8.35 -18.07
C ASP A 164 -3.69 9.13 -17.03
N GLU A 165 -4.28 9.48 -15.88
CA GLU A 165 -3.61 10.26 -14.83
C GLU A 165 -2.83 9.41 -13.83
N TYR A 166 -3.24 8.16 -13.63
CA TYR A 166 -2.80 7.33 -12.51
C TYR A 166 -2.00 6.11 -12.98
N LEU A 167 -0.69 6.17 -12.84
CA LEU A 167 0.20 5.05 -13.18
C LEU A 167 0.23 3.97 -12.08
N TRP A 168 0.18 4.40 -10.83
CA TRP A 168 0.31 3.55 -9.64
C TRP A 168 -0.80 3.86 -8.64
N GLY A 169 -1.17 2.86 -7.84
CA GLY A 169 -2.09 3.02 -6.73
C GLY A 169 -1.73 2.08 -5.58
N ILE A 170 -2.24 2.40 -4.38
CA ILE A 170 -2.03 1.57 -3.20
C ILE A 170 -3.37 1.15 -2.61
N VAL A 171 -3.52 -0.13 -2.28
CA VAL A 171 -4.68 -0.66 -1.56
C VAL A 171 -4.24 -1.38 -0.30
N SER A 172 -4.92 -1.13 0.82
CA SER A 172 -4.60 -1.79 2.10
C SER A 172 -5.82 -1.95 3.01
N ASN A 173 -5.88 -3.08 3.71
CA ASN A 173 -6.82 -3.32 4.81
C ASN A 173 -6.12 -3.29 6.18
N GLY A 174 -4.87 -2.83 6.24
CA GLY A 174 -4.06 -2.86 7.46
C GLY A 174 -3.33 -4.16 7.73
N LEU A 175 -3.80 -5.30 7.19
CA LEU A 175 -3.10 -6.59 7.30
C LEU A 175 -2.29 -6.93 6.06
N LYS A 176 -2.76 -6.48 4.89
CA LYS A 176 -2.09 -6.58 3.60
C LYS A 176 -2.02 -5.19 2.97
N LEU A 177 -0.88 -4.85 2.39
CA LEU A 177 -0.68 -3.66 1.56
C LEU A 177 -0.25 -4.12 0.17
N ARG A 178 -0.90 -3.61 -0.88
CA ARG A 178 -0.55 -3.89 -2.27
C ARG A 178 -0.25 -2.59 -3.01
N ILE A 179 0.81 -2.63 -3.81
CA ILE A 179 1.13 -1.60 -4.78
C ILE A 179 0.69 -2.12 -6.14
N LEU A 180 -0.21 -1.39 -6.80
CA LEU A 180 -0.79 -1.75 -8.08
C LEU A 180 -0.29 -0.79 -9.16
N ARG A 181 -0.09 -1.30 -10.37
CA ARG A 181 0.25 -0.50 -11.55
C ARG A 181 -0.83 -0.70 -12.61
N VAL A 182 -1.00 0.29 -13.48
CA VAL A 182 -1.79 0.11 -14.71
C VAL A 182 -1.37 -1.17 -15.45
N LEU A 183 -2.35 -1.94 -15.92
CA LEU A 183 -2.08 -3.07 -16.82
C LEU A 183 -1.93 -2.52 -18.23
N SER A 184 -0.76 -2.75 -18.84
CA SER A 184 -0.58 -2.47 -20.26
C SER A 184 -1.48 -3.43 -21.04
N THR A 185 -2.60 -2.91 -21.55
CA THR A 185 -3.42 -3.63 -22.52
C THR A 185 -2.77 -3.36 -23.87
N TYR A 186 -2.05 -4.34 -24.42
CA TYR A 186 -1.54 -4.29 -25.79
C TYR A 186 -2.69 -4.40 -26.79
#